data_AF-A0A354MRZ0-F1
#
_entry.id   AF-A0A354MRZ0-F1
#
_cell.length_a   1.000
_cell.length_b   1.000
_cell.length_c   1.000
_cell.angle_alpha   90.00
_cell.angle_beta   90.00
_cell.angle_gamma   90.00
#
_symmetry.space_group_name_H-M   'P 1'
#
loop_
_entity.id
_entity.type
_entity.pdbx_description
1 polymer ?
#
loop_
_entity_poly.entity_id
_entity_poly.type
_entity_poly.pdbx_seq_one_letter_code
_entity_poly.pdbx_strand_id
1 'polypeptide(L)'
;MDIRNTRQLKELSAGRLANARDGQKIVLYYSLITVAVSAAATGVSYALSRQISETGGLGSMGVRSALTTAQTLLPIAQSVFLMCLTLGYLATMLRIARGQYASPNGMRLGFDRFWVLLRCTLLKGLIFGGVAVASLYVAMMIYMMTPLSDSAVDILMPLVKNAGASGIALDDATYARLMDATMPAMGIFGVLFLALAAPLFYRYRMTDYLIIDRPGAGALAALRDSRMMTKGSRWNLFRLDVSMWWYYAAVLASTAIGYGDQFLPALGITLPFSDTVAYFLFFGAYLAVIFVIYYFLRNRVEVTYALAYDSLRPREPENNGAVLGNIFQM
;
A
#
# COMPACT_ATOMS: atom_id res chain seq x y z
N MET A 1 25.92 -11.70 -7.68
CA MET A 1 25.38 -12.52 -6.58
C MET A 1 24.21 -13.31 -7.12
N ASP A 2 24.07 -14.58 -6.76
CA ASP A 2 22.95 -15.41 -7.23
C ASP A 2 21.77 -15.30 -6.24
N ILE A 3 20.60 -14.88 -6.73
CA ILE A 3 19.36 -14.72 -5.95
C ILE A 3 18.89 -16.07 -5.39
N ARG A 4 19.42 -17.18 -5.91
CA ARG A 4 19.12 -18.53 -5.43
C ARG A 4 19.48 -18.76 -3.98
N ASN A 5 20.47 -18.04 -3.41
CA ASN A 5 20.86 -18.21 -2.01
C ASN A 5 20.28 -17.11 -1.11
N THR A 6 19.00 -17.24 -0.78
CA THR A 6 18.25 -16.28 0.06
C THR A 6 18.84 -16.14 1.48
N ARG A 7 19.57 -17.16 1.97
CA ARG A 7 20.23 -17.13 3.29
C ARG A 7 21.45 -16.21 3.28
N GLN A 8 22.30 -16.31 2.26
CA GLN A 8 23.47 -15.42 2.11
C GLN A 8 23.05 -13.95 1.92
N LEU A 9 21.97 -13.68 1.19
CA LEU A 9 21.41 -12.33 1.05
C LEU A 9 20.96 -11.74 2.39
N LYS A 10 20.36 -12.55 3.27
CA LYS A 10 19.93 -12.12 4.61
C LYS A 10 21.10 -11.91 5.58
N GLU A 11 22.12 -12.76 5.52
CA GLU A 11 23.33 -12.60 6.35
C GLU A 11 24.11 -11.35 5.93
N LEU A 12 24.20 -11.07 4.62
CA LEU A 12 24.85 -9.87 4.10
C LEU A 12 24.06 -8.59 4.38
N SER A 13 22.73 -8.64 4.30
CA SER A 13 21.89 -7.50 4.70
C SER A 13 22.00 -7.22 6.19
N ALA A 14 22.03 -8.25 7.04
CA ALA A 14 22.26 -8.11 8.48
C ALA A 14 23.63 -7.50 8.79
N GLY A 15 24.68 -7.92 8.08
CA GLY A 15 26.03 -7.36 8.23
C GLY A 15 26.13 -5.89 7.81
N ARG A 16 25.53 -5.51 6.67
CA ARG A 16 25.51 -4.10 6.21
C ARG A 16 24.66 -3.20 7.11
N LEU A 17 23.56 -3.72 7.64
CA LEU A 17 22.71 -2.98 8.58
C LEU A 17 23.39 -2.78 9.94
N ALA A 18 24.18 -3.75 10.42
CA ALA A 18 24.95 -3.62 11.65
C ALA A 18 26.05 -2.56 11.56
N ASN A 19 26.64 -2.37 10.38
CA ASN A 19 27.69 -1.37 10.14
C ASN A 19 27.13 0.04 9.88
N ALA A 20 25.84 0.18 9.53
CA ALA A 20 25.21 1.46 9.22
C ALA A 20 24.48 2.05 10.44
N ARG A 21 25.22 2.58 11.43
CA ARG A 21 24.65 3.25 12.63
C ARG A 21 23.67 4.38 12.29
N ASP A 22 23.87 5.10 11.18
CA ASP A 22 22.98 6.18 10.75
C ASP A 22 21.70 5.71 10.06
N GLY A 23 21.66 4.46 9.58
CA GLY A 23 20.46 3.86 8.99
C GLY A 23 19.32 3.76 9.99
N GLN A 24 19.61 3.46 11.27
CA GLN A 24 18.60 3.37 12.33
C GLN A 24 17.92 4.71 12.61
N LYS A 25 18.65 5.83 12.55
CA LYS A 25 18.07 7.17 12.75
C LYS A 25 17.10 7.53 11.62
N ILE A 26 17.46 7.22 10.37
CA ILE A 26 16.60 7.52 9.21
C ILE A 26 15.31 6.70 9.25
N VAL A 27 15.39 5.45 9.71
CA VAL A 27 14.22 4.59 9.93
C VAL A 27 13.32 5.14 11.04
N LEU A 28 13.92 5.60 12.14
CA LEU A 28 13.18 6.23 13.22
C LEU A 28 12.40 7.46 12.70
N TYR A 29 13.07 8.34 11.94
CA TYR A 29 12.39 9.49 11.34
C TYR A 29 11.28 9.08 10.37
N TYR A 30 11.53 8.08 9.51
CA TYR A 30 10.52 7.60 8.55
C TYR A 30 9.28 7.04 9.26
N SER A 31 9.48 6.15 10.24
CA SER A 31 8.40 5.51 10.98
C SER A 31 7.61 6.52 11.81
N LEU A 32 8.29 7.45 12.50
CA LEU A 32 7.65 8.50 13.28
C LEU A 32 6.87 9.47 12.40
N ILE A 33 7.43 9.93 11.27
CA ILE A 33 6.71 10.81 10.34
C ILE A 33 5.50 10.10 9.75
N THR A 34 5.63 8.81 9.39
CA THR A 34 4.52 8.04 8.83
C THR A 34 3.39 7.88 9.84
N VAL A 35 3.70 7.55 11.09
CA VAL A 35 2.71 7.42 12.16
C VAL A 35 2.08 8.76 12.51
N ALA A 36 2.88 9.83 12.61
CA ALA A 36 2.38 11.17 12.91
C ALA A 36 1.44 11.69 11.82
N VAL A 37 1.79 11.51 10.54
CA VAL A 37 0.95 11.90 9.41
C VAL A 37 -0.34 11.09 9.38
N SER A 38 -0.28 9.79 9.63
CA SER A 38 -1.48 8.95 9.71
C SER A 38 -2.38 9.31 10.88
N ALA A 39 -1.82 9.58 12.06
CA ALA A 39 -2.56 10.03 13.23
C ALA A 39 -3.24 11.40 12.99
N ALA A 40 -2.50 12.34 12.40
CA ALA A 40 -3.01 13.66 12.07
C ALA A 40 -4.14 13.59 11.04
N ALA A 41 -3.99 12.78 9.98
CA ALA A 41 -5.01 12.61 8.96
C ALA A 41 -6.30 12.00 9.54
N THR A 42 -6.19 10.98 10.39
CA THR A 42 -7.36 10.39 11.08
C THR A 42 -8.01 11.39 12.04
N GLY A 43 -7.22 12.14 12.82
CA GLY A 43 -7.73 13.16 13.73
C GLY A 43 -8.47 14.30 13.00
N VAL A 44 -7.90 14.80 11.90
CA VAL A 44 -8.54 15.81 11.06
C VAL A 44 -9.79 15.25 10.39
N SER A 45 -9.77 14.01 9.90
CA SER A 45 -10.95 13.36 9.31
C SER A 45 -12.09 13.26 10.31
N TYR A 46 -11.78 12.89 11.56
CA TYR A 46 -12.76 12.81 12.64
C TYR A 46 -13.32 14.19 13.01
N ALA A 47 -12.48 15.21 13.12
CA ALA A 47 -12.90 16.58 13.39
C ALA A 47 -13.80 17.14 12.28
N LEU A 48 -13.44 16.91 11.01
CA LEU A 48 -14.26 17.27 9.85
C LEU A 48 -15.60 16.55 9.86
N SER A 49 -15.61 15.24 10.18
CA SER A 49 -16.85 14.46 10.28
C SER A 49 -17.80 15.01 11.34
N ARG A 50 -17.27 15.43 12.50
CA ARG A 50 -18.06 16.03 13.57
C ARG A 50 -18.63 17.40 13.17
N GLN A 51 -17.86 18.23 12.49
CA GLN A 51 -18.34 19.53 11.98
C GLN A 51 -19.42 19.37 10.91
N ILE A 52 -19.33 18.31 10.09
CA ILE A 52 -20.36 17.97 9.10
C ILE A 52 -21.66 17.55 9.77
N SER A 53 -21.60 16.81 10.89
CA SER A 53 -22.81 16.41 11.62
C SER A 53 -23.47 17.56 12.37
N GLU A 54 -22.69 18.57 12.79
CA GLU A 54 -23.19 19.75 13.50
C GLU A 54 -23.77 20.82 12.55
N THR A 55 -23.44 20.79 11.25
CA THR A 55 -23.88 21.78 10.25
C THR A 55 -25.22 21.39 9.58
N GLY A 56 -26.31 21.40 10.35
CA GLY A 56 -27.68 21.23 9.84
C GLY A 56 -28.31 22.52 9.27
N GLY A 57 -29.00 22.43 8.13
CA GLY A 57 -29.80 23.52 7.54
C GLY A 57 -29.38 23.97 6.13
N LEU A 58 -30.27 24.68 5.43
CA LEU A 58 -30.06 25.13 4.04
C LEU A 58 -28.98 26.22 3.90
N GLY A 59 -28.71 27.00 4.96
CA GLY A 59 -27.68 28.04 4.97
C GLY A 59 -26.24 27.51 5.12
N SER A 60 -26.06 26.29 5.64
CA SER A 60 -24.75 25.65 5.83
C SER A 60 -24.36 24.70 4.69
N MET A 61 -25.18 24.61 3.63
CA MET A 61 -24.96 23.67 2.51
C MET A 61 -23.62 23.88 1.81
N GLY A 62 -23.19 25.13 1.63
CA GLY A 62 -21.89 25.46 1.04
C GLY A 62 -20.71 25.05 1.93
N VAL A 63 -20.83 25.27 3.24
CA VAL A 63 -19.81 24.88 4.23
C VAL A 63 -19.72 23.36 4.33
N ARG A 64 -20.85 22.65 4.34
CA ARG A 64 -20.88 21.19 4.31
C ARG A 64 -20.25 20.62 3.05
N SER A 65 -20.53 21.20 1.89
CA SER A 65 -19.91 20.81 0.62
C SER A 65 -18.38 20.98 0.66
N ALA A 66 -17.89 22.12 1.16
CA ALA A 66 -16.46 22.36 1.33
C ALA A 66 -15.80 21.39 2.32
N LEU A 67 -16.45 21.12 3.47
CA LEU A 67 -15.95 20.16 4.47
C LEU A 67 -15.91 18.72 3.92
N THR A 68 -16.93 18.30 3.17
CA THR A 68 -16.94 16.97 2.54
C THR A 68 -15.87 16.85 1.46
N THR A 69 -15.61 17.92 0.70
CA THR A 69 -14.51 17.95 -0.29
C THR A 69 -13.16 17.90 0.41
N ALA A 70 -12.98 18.59 1.53
CA ALA A 70 -11.77 18.48 2.34
C ALA A 70 -11.57 17.04 2.88
N GLN A 71 -12.64 16.41 3.33
CA GLN A 71 -12.61 15.03 3.83
C GLN A 71 -12.24 14.01 2.74
N THR A 72 -12.67 14.21 1.49
CA THR A 72 -12.30 13.33 0.37
C THR A 72 -10.90 13.59 -0.16
N LEU A 73 -10.41 14.84 -0.12
CA LEU A 73 -9.07 15.21 -0.57
C LEU A 73 -7.97 14.86 0.44
N LEU A 74 -8.27 14.87 1.74
CA LEU A 74 -7.30 14.59 2.80
C LEU A 74 -6.57 13.24 2.64
N PRO A 75 -7.24 12.09 2.42
CA PRO A 75 -6.55 10.82 2.21
C PRO A 75 -5.73 10.81 0.91
N ILE A 76 -6.15 11.56 -0.12
CA ILE A 76 -5.39 11.70 -1.37
C ILE A 76 -4.09 12.45 -1.08
N ALA A 77 -4.15 13.58 -0.38
CA ALA A 77 -2.96 14.35 0.00
C ALA A 77 -2.02 13.53 0.89
N GLN A 78 -2.56 12.80 1.87
CA GLN A 78 -1.79 11.88 2.71
C GLN A 78 -1.09 10.80 1.87
N SER A 79 -1.79 10.17 0.93
CA SER A 79 -1.23 9.12 0.08
C SER A 79 -0.07 9.63 -0.78
N VAL A 80 -0.20 10.84 -1.33
CA VAL A 80 0.83 11.51 -2.13
C VAL A 80 2.06 11.82 -1.28
N PHE A 81 1.86 12.32 -0.06
CA PHE A 81 2.95 12.60 0.86
C PHE A 81 3.71 11.33 1.26
N LEU A 82 2.98 10.28 1.66
CA LEU A 82 3.56 8.99 2.04
C LEU A 82 4.27 8.29 0.89
N MET A 83 3.77 8.45 -0.34
CA MET A 83 4.42 7.95 -1.56
C MET A 83 5.81 8.56 -1.72
N CYS A 84 5.94 9.89 -1.59
CA CYS A 84 7.23 10.59 -1.69
C CYS A 84 8.19 10.17 -0.57
N LEU A 85 7.67 10.13 0.66
CA LEU A 85 8.44 9.70 1.84
C LEU A 85 8.99 8.27 1.65
N THR A 86 8.19 7.38 1.08
CA THR A 86 8.57 5.98 0.83
C THR A 86 9.65 5.86 -0.23
N LEU A 87 9.59 6.63 -1.33
CA LEU A 87 10.66 6.61 -2.33
C LEU A 87 11.99 7.11 -1.76
N GLY A 88 11.96 8.19 -0.97
CA GLY A 88 13.15 8.70 -0.28
C GLY A 88 13.76 7.69 0.70
N TYR A 89 12.90 6.95 1.41
CA TYR A 89 13.32 5.85 2.28
C TYR A 89 13.96 4.69 1.49
N LEU A 90 13.35 4.25 0.38
CA LEU A 90 13.90 3.20 -0.49
C LEU A 90 15.25 3.60 -1.09
N ALA A 91 15.41 4.86 -1.50
CA ALA A 91 16.69 5.38 -2.01
C ALA A 91 17.80 5.32 -0.97
N THR A 92 17.46 5.61 0.29
CA THR A 92 18.40 5.52 1.41
C THR A 92 18.79 4.07 1.69
N MET A 93 17.82 3.15 1.66
CA MET A 93 18.08 1.71 1.84
C MET A 93 18.93 1.13 0.71
N LEU A 94 18.76 1.60 -0.53
CA LEU A 94 19.61 1.22 -1.65
C LEU A 94 21.06 1.69 -1.46
N ARG A 95 21.28 2.91 -0.95
CA ARG A 95 22.64 3.41 -0.62
C ARG A 95 23.30 2.59 0.48
N ILE A 96 22.56 2.24 1.54
CA ILE A 96 23.04 1.37 2.62
C ILE A 96 23.35 -0.03 2.06
N ALA A 97 22.48 -0.58 1.22
CA ALA A 97 22.71 -1.86 0.55
C ALA A 97 23.96 -1.84 -0.32
N ARG A 98 24.34 -0.70 -0.89
CA ARG A 98 25.59 -0.50 -1.66
C ARG A 98 26.82 -0.18 -0.81
N GLY A 99 26.65 0.05 0.51
CA GLY A 99 27.75 0.41 1.40
C GLY A 99 28.17 1.88 1.31
N GLN A 100 27.31 2.73 0.75
CA GLN A 100 27.52 4.17 0.63
C GLN A 100 26.96 4.92 1.86
N TYR A 101 27.51 6.10 2.15
CA TYR A 101 27.02 6.94 3.24
C TYR A 101 25.58 7.42 2.97
N ALA A 102 24.70 7.19 3.93
CA ALA A 102 23.28 7.52 3.86
C ALA A 102 23.00 8.74 4.74
N SER A 103 22.69 9.88 4.11
CA SER A 103 22.31 11.09 4.83
C SER A 103 20.78 11.19 5.00
N PRO A 104 20.28 11.78 6.10
CA PRO A 104 18.85 12.05 6.31
C PRO A 104 18.22 12.91 5.19
N ASN A 105 19.04 13.77 4.56
CA ASN A 105 18.62 14.57 3.40
C ASN A 105 18.27 13.72 2.17
N GLY A 106 18.65 12.45 2.13
CA GLY A 106 18.23 11.49 1.10
C GLY A 106 16.72 11.28 1.02
N MET A 107 15.97 11.55 2.10
CA MET A 107 14.50 11.50 2.08
C MET A 107 13.88 12.54 1.15
N ARG A 108 14.55 13.68 0.93
CA ARG A 108 14.07 14.74 0.02
C ARG A 108 14.10 14.31 -1.45
N LEU A 109 14.91 13.30 -1.79
CA LEU A 109 14.99 12.76 -3.16
C LEU A 109 13.63 12.27 -3.68
N GLY A 110 12.75 11.79 -2.79
CA GLY A 110 11.39 11.40 -3.14
C GLY A 110 10.53 12.57 -3.61
N PHE A 111 10.73 13.75 -3.02
CA PHE A 111 10.05 14.99 -3.38
C PHE A 111 10.64 15.61 -4.65
N ASP A 112 11.97 15.57 -4.81
CA ASP A 112 12.65 16.07 -6.02
C ASP A 112 12.20 15.32 -7.30
N ARG A 113 11.77 14.07 -7.13
CA ARG A 113 11.33 13.18 -8.22
C ARG A 113 9.82 12.96 -8.26
N PHE A 114 9.07 13.84 -7.59
CA PHE A 114 7.62 13.72 -7.42
C PHE A 114 6.88 13.44 -8.73
N TRP A 115 7.16 14.19 -9.79
CA TRP A 115 6.43 14.06 -11.06
C TRP A 115 6.63 12.72 -11.76
N VAL A 116 7.85 12.17 -11.72
CA VAL A 116 8.13 10.84 -12.30
C VAL A 116 7.46 9.75 -11.48
N LEU A 117 7.54 9.87 -10.15
CA LEU A 117 6.90 8.96 -9.22
C LEU A 117 5.37 8.97 -9.36
N LEU A 118 4.76 10.15 -9.42
CA LEU A 118 3.33 10.32 -9.62
C LEU A 118 2.86 9.66 -10.91
N ARG A 119 3.55 9.89 -12.04
CA ARG A 119 3.23 9.24 -13.33
C ARG A 119 3.35 7.72 -13.25
N CYS A 120 4.40 7.21 -12.61
CA CYS A 120 4.55 5.77 -12.38
C CYS A 120 3.44 5.19 -11.52
N THR A 121 3.08 5.86 -10.43
CA THR A 121 2.02 5.42 -9.52
C THR A 121 0.65 5.48 -10.18
N LEU A 122 0.35 6.53 -10.95
CA LEU A 122 -0.88 6.61 -11.73
C LEU A 122 -0.96 5.51 -12.79
N LEU A 123 0.14 5.23 -13.49
CA LEU A 123 0.16 4.17 -14.49
C LEU A 123 0.05 2.77 -13.88
N LYS A 124 0.74 2.52 -12.74
CA LYS A 124 0.53 1.30 -11.93
C LYS A 124 -0.93 1.21 -11.48
N GLY A 125 -1.48 2.31 -10.95
CA GLY A 125 -2.87 2.42 -10.50
C GLY A 125 -3.88 2.14 -11.61
N LEU A 126 -3.64 2.63 -12.82
CA LEU A 126 -4.48 2.35 -13.99
C LEU A 126 -4.44 0.88 -14.38
N ILE A 127 -3.25 0.25 -14.35
CA ILE A 127 -3.10 -1.18 -14.65
C ILE A 127 -3.81 -2.03 -13.59
N PHE A 128 -3.58 -1.77 -12.30
CA PHE A 128 -4.23 -2.49 -11.21
C PHE A 128 -5.74 -2.21 -11.15
N GLY A 129 -6.16 -0.98 -11.44
CA GLY A 129 -7.56 -0.59 -11.53
C GLY A 129 -8.28 -1.28 -12.69
N GLY A 130 -7.65 -1.36 -13.86
CA GLY A 130 -8.19 -2.12 -14.99
C GLY A 130 -8.33 -3.61 -14.66
N VAL A 131 -7.36 -4.19 -13.95
CA VAL A 131 -7.43 -5.58 -13.47
C VAL A 131 -8.53 -5.75 -12.42
N ALA A 132 -8.70 -4.79 -11.51
CA ALA A 132 -9.76 -4.81 -10.51
C ALA A 132 -11.15 -4.78 -11.18
N VAL A 133 -11.37 -3.86 -12.12
CA VAL A 133 -12.64 -3.77 -12.87
C VAL A 133 -12.91 -5.05 -13.67
N ALA A 134 -11.89 -5.58 -14.37
CA ALA A 134 -12.03 -6.83 -15.10
C ALA A 134 -12.34 -8.02 -14.17
N SER A 135 -11.65 -8.11 -13.03
CA SER A 135 -11.88 -9.16 -12.04
C SER A 135 -13.27 -9.06 -11.43
N LEU A 136 -13.74 -7.85 -11.14
CA LEU A 136 -15.08 -7.58 -10.61
C LEU A 136 -16.16 -7.98 -11.62
N TYR A 137 -15.99 -7.60 -12.88
CA TYR A 137 -16.94 -7.95 -13.94
C TYR A 137 -17.06 -9.47 -14.10
N VAL A 138 -15.92 -10.17 -14.15
CA VAL A 138 -15.90 -11.65 -14.24
C VAL A 138 -16.47 -12.29 -12.96
N ALA A 139 -16.16 -11.76 -11.78
CA ALA A 139 -16.70 -12.26 -10.52
C ALA A 139 -18.23 -12.13 -10.46
N MET A 140 -18.78 -10.99 -10.90
CA MET A 140 -20.22 -10.78 -10.99
C MET A 140 -20.88 -11.76 -11.96
N MET A 141 -20.28 -12.00 -13.13
CA MET A 141 -20.79 -12.99 -14.08
C MET A 141 -20.80 -14.40 -13.50
N ILE A 142 -19.70 -14.82 -12.85
CA ILE A 142 -19.63 -16.13 -12.19
C ILE A 142 -20.69 -16.21 -11.08
N TYR A 143 -20.80 -15.19 -10.25
CA TYR A 143 -21.77 -15.15 -9.15
C TYR A 143 -23.21 -15.30 -9.66
N MET A 144 -23.61 -14.55 -10.69
CA MET A 144 -24.94 -14.62 -11.29
C MET A 144 -25.23 -15.93 -12.03
N MET A 145 -24.21 -16.69 -12.43
CA MET A 145 -24.37 -18.01 -13.06
C MET A 145 -24.34 -19.17 -12.06
N THR A 146 -24.15 -18.88 -10.77
CA THR A 146 -24.11 -19.87 -9.69
C THR A 146 -25.35 -19.77 -8.79
N PRO A 147 -25.78 -20.87 -8.15
CA PRO A 147 -26.91 -20.83 -7.21
C PRO A 147 -26.67 -19.93 -5.98
N LEU A 148 -25.45 -19.38 -5.84
CA LEU A 148 -25.12 -18.39 -4.82
C LEU A 148 -25.84 -17.06 -5.04
N SER A 149 -26.28 -16.76 -6.27
CA SER A 149 -27.06 -15.55 -6.56
C SER A 149 -28.52 -15.64 -6.13
N ASP A 150 -29.05 -16.84 -5.93
CA ASP A 150 -30.49 -17.05 -5.68
C ASP A 150 -30.95 -16.32 -4.42
N SER A 151 -30.12 -16.32 -3.36
CA SER A 151 -30.40 -15.57 -2.13
C SER A 151 -30.42 -14.05 -2.34
N ALA A 152 -29.54 -13.51 -3.19
CA ALA A 152 -29.55 -12.08 -3.50
C ALA A 152 -30.73 -11.70 -4.40
N VAL A 153 -31.08 -12.56 -5.36
CA VAL A 153 -32.23 -12.37 -6.27
C VAL A 153 -33.54 -12.42 -5.48
N ASP A 154 -33.70 -13.35 -4.55
CA ASP A 154 -34.88 -13.47 -3.70
C ASP A 154 -35.09 -12.24 -2.79
N ILE A 155 -34.01 -11.60 -2.34
CA ILE A 155 -34.07 -10.36 -1.56
C ILE A 155 -34.39 -9.16 -2.47
N LEU A 156 -33.79 -9.09 -3.66
CA LEU A 156 -33.91 -7.95 -4.58
C LEU A 156 -35.23 -7.94 -5.37
N MET A 157 -35.76 -9.11 -5.73
CA MET A 157 -36.96 -9.24 -6.55
C MET A 157 -38.22 -8.61 -5.95
N PRO A 158 -38.54 -8.74 -4.65
CA PRO A 158 -39.67 -8.03 -4.05
C PRO A 158 -39.40 -6.52 -3.91
N LEU A 159 -38.15 -6.09 -3.73
CA LEU A 159 -37.79 -4.67 -3.64
C LEU A 159 -37.95 -3.97 -4.99
N VAL A 160 -37.53 -4.62 -6.08
CA VAL A 160 -37.67 -4.11 -7.44
C VAL A 160 -39.13 -4.09 -7.89
N LYS A 161 -39.91 -5.11 -7.51
CA LYS A 161 -41.35 -5.16 -7.82
C LYS A 161 -42.19 -4.12 -7.08
N ASN A 162 -41.77 -3.74 -5.87
CA ASN A 162 -42.44 -2.72 -5.05
C ASN A 162 -41.79 -1.33 -5.17
N ALA A 163 -40.76 -1.17 -6.00
CA ALA A 163 -40.11 0.11 -6.26
C ALA A 163 -41.03 1.01 -7.11
N GLY A 164 -41.94 1.73 -6.44
CA GLY A 164 -42.60 2.90 -7.01
C GLY A 164 -41.64 4.10 -7.16
N ALA A 165 -42.16 5.22 -7.67
CA ALA A 165 -41.38 6.44 -8.00
C ALA A 165 -40.64 7.10 -6.81
N SER A 166 -40.82 6.62 -5.59
CA SER A 166 -40.00 6.96 -4.42
C SER A 166 -38.99 5.84 -4.21
N GLY A 167 -37.70 6.14 -4.42
CA GLY A 167 -36.61 5.17 -4.43
C GLY A 167 -36.59 4.14 -3.29
N ILE A 168 -35.86 3.06 -3.52
CA ILE A 168 -35.76 1.92 -2.60
C ILE A 168 -35.08 2.37 -1.31
N ALA A 169 -35.87 2.64 -0.27
CA ALA A 169 -35.36 2.73 1.10
C ALA A 169 -35.14 1.29 1.59
N LEU A 170 -33.89 0.83 1.58
CA LEU A 170 -33.56 -0.43 2.23
C LEU A 170 -33.59 -0.21 3.74
N ASP A 171 -34.46 -0.94 4.44
CA ASP A 171 -34.39 -1.09 5.89
C ASP A 171 -33.04 -1.71 6.29
N ASP A 172 -32.49 -1.34 7.44
CA ASP A 172 -31.14 -1.75 7.89
C ASP A 172 -30.98 -3.28 7.93
N ALA A 173 -32.05 -3.99 8.28
CA ALA A 173 -32.09 -5.46 8.27
C ALA A 173 -32.03 -6.05 6.85
N THR A 174 -32.63 -5.36 5.88
CA THR A 174 -32.62 -5.78 4.46
C THR A 174 -31.25 -5.49 3.84
N TYR A 175 -30.63 -4.36 4.20
CA TYR A 175 -29.26 -4.04 3.81
C TYR A 175 -28.26 -5.07 4.36
N ALA A 176 -28.37 -5.45 5.64
CA ALA A 176 -27.51 -6.47 6.25
C ALA A 176 -27.65 -7.84 5.54
N ARG A 177 -28.88 -8.25 5.21
CA ARG A 177 -29.13 -9.49 4.46
C ARG A 177 -28.59 -9.44 3.03
N LEU A 178 -28.66 -8.29 2.37
CA LEU A 178 -28.08 -8.09 1.04
C LEU A 178 -26.55 -8.15 1.09
N MET A 179 -25.93 -7.55 2.11
CA MET A 179 -24.48 -7.63 2.32
C MET A 179 -24.02 -9.07 2.56
N ASP A 180 -24.75 -9.84 3.37
CA ASP A 180 -24.48 -11.25 3.61
C ASP A 180 -24.61 -12.09 2.33
N ALA A 181 -25.70 -11.90 1.57
CA ALA A 181 -25.91 -12.56 0.29
C ALA A 181 -24.84 -12.23 -0.77
N THR A 182 -24.23 -11.04 -0.68
CA THR A 182 -23.17 -10.58 -1.62
C THR A 182 -21.76 -11.00 -1.16
N MET A 183 -21.57 -11.52 0.06
CA MET A 183 -20.27 -12.00 0.54
C MET A 183 -19.60 -13.04 -0.38
N PRO A 184 -20.31 -14.03 -0.94
CA PRO A 184 -19.70 -14.98 -1.87
C PRO A 184 -19.16 -14.31 -3.14
N ALA A 185 -19.85 -13.27 -3.66
CA ALA A 185 -19.38 -12.51 -4.80
C ALA A 185 -18.06 -11.77 -4.48
N MET A 186 -17.95 -11.21 -3.27
CA MET A 186 -16.72 -10.57 -2.78
C MET A 186 -15.58 -11.59 -2.62
N GLY A 187 -15.88 -12.81 -2.17
CA GLY A 187 -14.93 -13.91 -2.11
C GLY A 187 -14.38 -14.30 -3.49
N ILE A 188 -15.26 -14.50 -4.47
CA ILE A 188 -14.87 -14.82 -5.86
C ILE A 188 -14.04 -13.67 -6.46
N PHE A 189 -14.47 -12.43 -6.26
CA PHE A 189 -13.73 -11.24 -6.67
C PHE A 189 -12.32 -11.21 -6.06
N GLY A 190 -12.21 -11.42 -4.75
CA GLY A 190 -10.94 -11.44 -4.05
C GLY A 190 -9.98 -12.49 -4.62
N VAL A 191 -10.46 -13.71 -4.87
CA VAL A 191 -9.66 -14.79 -5.45
C VAL A 191 -9.19 -14.46 -6.87
N LEU A 192 -10.10 -13.99 -7.74
CA LEU A 192 -9.75 -13.61 -9.11
C LEU A 192 -8.78 -12.44 -9.16
N PHE A 193 -9.03 -11.42 -8.34
CA PHE A 193 -8.15 -10.27 -8.22
C PHE A 193 -6.77 -10.69 -7.74
N LEU A 194 -6.65 -11.54 -6.73
CA LEU A 194 -5.36 -12.05 -6.27
C LEU A 194 -4.64 -12.86 -7.36
N ALA A 195 -5.35 -13.73 -8.07
CA ALA A 195 -4.77 -14.55 -9.14
C ALA A 195 -4.20 -13.70 -10.28
N LEU A 196 -4.86 -12.58 -10.63
CA LEU A 196 -4.43 -11.68 -11.69
C LEU A 196 -3.44 -10.60 -11.23
N ALA A 197 -3.63 -10.08 -10.02
CA ALA A 197 -2.80 -9.02 -9.47
C ALA A 197 -1.44 -9.55 -8.98
N ALA A 198 -1.37 -10.72 -8.36
CA ALA A 198 -0.11 -11.30 -7.87
C ALA A 198 0.99 -11.34 -8.94
N PRO A 199 0.79 -11.91 -10.15
CA PRO A 199 1.83 -11.92 -11.18
C PRO A 199 2.21 -10.51 -11.68
N LEU A 200 1.29 -9.54 -11.63
CA LEU A 200 1.57 -8.14 -11.98
C LEU A 200 2.37 -7.43 -10.89
N PHE A 201 2.08 -7.68 -9.61
CA PHE A 201 2.87 -7.19 -8.49
C PHE A 201 4.34 -7.59 -8.65
N TYR A 202 4.63 -8.87 -8.94
CA TYR A 202 6.00 -9.31 -9.15
C TYR A 202 6.66 -8.67 -10.39
N ARG A 203 5.90 -8.35 -11.44
CA ARG A 203 6.43 -7.71 -12.66
C ARG A 203 6.86 -6.25 -12.45
N TYR A 204 6.18 -5.53 -11.57
CA TYR A 204 6.37 -4.08 -11.36
C TYR A 204 7.05 -3.72 -10.03
N ARG A 205 7.49 -4.72 -9.28
CA ARG A 205 8.09 -4.54 -7.96
C ARG A 205 9.40 -3.75 -7.99
N MET A 206 10.21 -3.92 -9.03
CA MET A 206 11.53 -3.28 -9.14
C MET A 206 11.48 -1.86 -9.70
N THR A 207 10.30 -1.39 -10.11
CA THR A 207 10.12 -0.08 -10.73
C THR A 207 10.58 1.06 -9.82
N ASP A 208 10.35 0.97 -8.50
CA ASP A 208 10.68 2.07 -7.58
C ASP A 208 12.20 2.21 -7.40
N TYR A 209 12.94 1.09 -7.36
CA TYR A 209 14.41 1.07 -7.38
C TYR A 209 14.99 1.58 -8.70
N LEU A 210 14.34 1.26 -9.82
CA LEU A 210 14.79 1.70 -11.13
C LEU A 210 14.60 3.20 -11.38
N ILE A 211 13.54 3.80 -10.82
CA ILE A 211 13.35 5.28 -10.81
C ILE A 211 14.44 5.96 -9.97
N ILE A 212 14.95 5.28 -8.94
CA ILE A 212 16.06 5.79 -8.11
C ILE A 212 17.38 5.78 -8.91
N ASP A 213 17.66 4.71 -9.65
CA ASP A 213 18.90 4.58 -10.43
C ASP A 213 18.91 5.35 -11.75
N ARG A 214 17.77 5.46 -12.45
CA ARG A 214 17.66 6.14 -13.75
C ARG A 214 16.61 7.26 -13.70
N PRO A 215 16.94 8.44 -13.13
CA PRO A 215 16.00 9.55 -13.00
C PRO A 215 15.53 10.13 -14.35
N GLY A 216 16.31 9.96 -15.43
CA GLY A 216 15.95 10.40 -16.78
C GLY A 216 15.08 9.42 -17.57
N ALA A 217 14.87 8.19 -17.07
CA ALA A 217 14.01 7.22 -17.74
C ALA A 217 12.54 7.55 -17.47
N GLY A 218 11.74 7.73 -18.53
CA GLY A 218 10.31 7.98 -18.40
C GLY A 218 9.58 6.85 -17.67
N ALA A 219 8.43 7.15 -17.06
CA ALA A 219 7.64 6.21 -16.26
C ALA A 219 7.35 4.87 -16.96
N LEU A 220 7.08 4.93 -18.26
CA LEU A 220 6.78 3.76 -19.08
C LEU A 220 8.04 2.93 -19.39
N ALA A 221 9.21 3.58 -19.54
CA ALA A 221 10.49 2.91 -19.67
C ALA A 221 10.84 2.19 -18.36
N ALA A 222 10.61 2.83 -17.21
CA ALA A 222 10.89 2.22 -15.91
C ALA A 222 10.03 0.95 -15.64
N LEU A 223 8.76 0.96 -16.08
CA LEU A 223 7.88 -0.21 -15.99
C LEU A 223 8.28 -1.31 -16.98
N ARG A 224 8.69 -0.95 -18.20
CA ARG A 224 9.16 -1.91 -19.21
C ARG A 224 10.44 -2.60 -18.74
N ASP A 225 11.39 -1.84 -18.23
CA ASP A 225 12.68 -2.35 -17.75
C ASP A 225 12.49 -3.23 -16.52
N SER A 226 11.62 -2.85 -15.57
CA SER A 226 11.23 -3.73 -14.45
C SER A 226 10.66 -5.07 -14.95
N ARG A 227 9.78 -5.04 -15.95
CA ARG A 227 9.20 -6.25 -16.53
C ARG A 227 10.27 -7.13 -17.18
N MET A 228 11.24 -6.54 -17.87
CA MET A 228 12.33 -7.27 -18.51
C MET A 228 13.32 -7.86 -17.49
N MET A 229 13.69 -7.11 -16.45
CA MET A 229 14.57 -7.59 -15.36
C MET A 229 13.94 -8.73 -14.56
N THR A 230 12.62 -8.73 -14.44
CA THR A 230 11.88 -9.77 -13.71
C THR A 230 11.59 -11.00 -14.59
N LYS A 231 11.85 -10.94 -15.90
CA LYS A 231 11.60 -12.05 -16.84
C LYS A 231 12.65 -13.15 -16.66
N GLY A 232 12.30 -14.20 -15.91
CA GLY A 232 13.14 -15.38 -15.66
C GLY A 232 13.46 -15.61 -14.17
N SER A 233 13.34 -14.58 -13.34
CA SER A 233 13.65 -14.62 -11.90
C SER A 233 12.42 -14.54 -10.99
N ARG A 234 11.19 -14.50 -11.55
CA ARG A 234 9.91 -14.40 -10.82
C ARG A 234 9.79 -15.39 -9.65
N TRP A 235 10.19 -16.63 -9.90
CA TRP A 235 10.11 -17.68 -8.88
C TRP A 235 11.13 -17.49 -7.74
N ASN A 236 12.29 -16.91 -8.05
CA ASN A 236 13.29 -16.60 -7.03
C ASN A 236 12.83 -15.42 -6.17
N LEU A 237 12.18 -14.41 -6.76
CA LEU A 237 11.55 -13.32 -6.01
C LEU A 237 10.37 -13.81 -5.16
N PHE A 238 9.54 -14.72 -5.69
CA PHE A 238 8.49 -15.36 -4.90
C PHE A 238 9.05 -16.15 -3.72
N ARG A 239 10.11 -16.95 -3.92
CA ARG A 239 10.79 -17.64 -2.82
C ARG A 239 11.40 -16.68 -1.80
N LEU A 240 11.91 -15.53 -2.23
CA LEU A 240 12.40 -14.48 -1.34
C LEU A 240 11.27 -13.94 -0.47
N ASP A 241 10.12 -13.64 -1.06
CA ASP A 241 8.91 -13.20 -0.35
C ASP A 241 8.41 -14.23 0.66
N VAL A 242 8.30 -15.49 0.25
CA VAL A 242 7.93 -16.60 1.14
C VAL A 242 8.94 -16.73 2.27
N SER A 243 10.23 -16.51 2.02
CA SER A 243 11.24 -16.52 3.09
C SER A 243 11.08 -15.36 4.09
N MET A 244 10.28 -14.35 3.77
CA MET A 244 9.98 -13.16 4.57
C MET A 244 8.51 -13.14 5.02
N TRP A 245 7.82 -14.29 4.98
CA TRP A 245 6.40 -14.41 5.33
C TRP A 245 6.05 -13.80 6.70
N TRP A 246 6.97 -13.88 7.68
CA TRP A 246 6.80 -13.32 9.01
C TRP A 246 6.57 -11.80 9.01
N TYR A 247 7.19 -11.07 8.07
CA TYR A 247 6.96 -9.63 7.92
C TYR A 247 5.56 -9.35 7.39
N TYR A 248 5.15 -10.09 6.36
CA TYR A 248 3.81 -9.97 5.78
C TYR A 248 2.71 -10.39 6.77
N ALA A 249 2.95 -11.44 7.55
CA ALA A 249 2.07 -11.87 8.62
C ALA A 249 1.97 -10.81 9.74
N ALA A 250 3.09 -10.19 10.13
CA ALA A 250 3.08 -9.11 11.11
C ALA A 250 2.31 -7.88 10.61
N VAL A 251 2.50 -7.49 9.34
CA VAL A 251 1.74 -6.40 8.72
C VAL A 251 0.25 -6.75 8.66
N LEU A 252 -0.11 -7.96 8.22
CA LEU A 252 -1.49 -8.44 8.19
C LEU A 252 -2.12 -8.41 9.59
N ALA A 253 -1.41 -8.89 10.61
CA ALA A 253 -1.85 -8.85 12.00
C ALA A 253 -2.06 -7.42 12.49
N SER A 254 -1.17 -6.49 12.12
CA SER A 254 -1.35 -5.07 12.45
C SER A 254 -2.62 -4.50 11.82
N THR A 255 -2.89 -4.82 10.55
CA THR A 255 -4.13 -4.41 9.88
C THR A 255 -5.36 -5.01 10.55
N ALA A 256 -5.32 -6.29 10.94
CA ALA A 256 -6.40 -6.93 11.68
C ALA A 256 -6.67 -6.25 13.04
N ILE A 257 -5.61 -5.81 13.75
CA ILE A 257 -5.74 -5.00 14.97
C ILE A 257 -6.38 -3.64 14.67
N GLY A 258 -6.00 -2.99 13.56
CA GLY A 258 -6.56 -1.69 13.18
C GLY A 258 -8.05 -1.73 12.84
N TYR A 259 -8.55 -2.87 12.36
CA TYR A 259 -9.97 -3.13 12.13
C TYR A 259 -10.62 -3.95 13.26
N GLY A 260 -9.97 -4.05 14.42
CA GLY A 260 -10.44 -4.85 15.54
C GLY A 260 -11.82 -4.41 16.06
N ASP A 261 -12.14 -3.12 15.91
CA ASP A 261 -13.45 -2.53 16.18
C ASP A 261 -14.57 -3.10 15.30
N GLN A 262 -14.26 -3.52 14.06
CA GLN A 262 -15.22 -4.13 13.13
C GLN A 262 -15.18 -5.66 13.19
N PHE A 263 -14.00 -6.25 13.40
CA PHE A 263 -13.82 -7.69 13.49
C PHE A 263 -14.42 -8.30 14.76
N LEU A 264 -14.29 -7.64 15.91
CA LEU A 264 -14.80 -8.19 17.18
C LEU A 264 -16.33 -8.28 17.21
N PRO A 265 -17.10 -7.24 16.82
CA PRO A 265 -18.55 -7.36 16.70
C PRO A 265 -18.99 -8.41 15.66
N ALA A 266 -18.27 -8.52 14.54
CA ALA A 266 -18.55 -9.54 13.52
C ALA A 266 -18.34 -10.98 14.03
N LEU A 267 -17.50 -11.17 15.04
CA LEU A 267 -17.30 -12.44 15.75
C LEU A 267 -18.26 -12.64 16.93
N GLY A 268 -19.21 -11.72 17.14
CA GLY A 268 -20.15 -11.75 18.26
C GLY A 268 -19.55 -11.30 19.60
N ILE A 269 -18.35 -10.72 19.60
CA ILE A 269 -17.67 -10.23 20.81
C ILE A 269 -17.99 -8.74 20.95
N THR A 270 -18.89 -8.42 21.88
CA THR A 270 -19.18 -7.03 22.25
C THR A 270 -18.23 -6.57 23.34
N LEU A 271 -17.54 -5.46 23.09
CA LEU A 271 -16.70 -4.82 24.11
C LEU A 271 -17.56 -3.90 24.99
N PRO A 272 -17.25 -3.76 26.29
CA PRO A 272 -18.01 -2.90 27.21
C PRO A 272 -17.78 -1.39 27.01
N PHE A 273 -17.15 -0.97 25.91
CA PHE A 273 -16.79 0.41 25.64
C PHE A 273 -17.72 1.03 24.58
N SER A 274 -17.85 2.36 24.58
CA SER A 274 -18.50 3.09 23.48
C SER A 274 -17.72 2.88 22.17
N ASP A 275 -18.42 2.77 21.05
CA ASP A 275 -17.87 2.54 19.71
C ASP A 275 -16.73 3.52 19.35
N THR A 276 -16.85 4.78 19.79
CA THR A 276 -15.80 5.80 19.55
C THR A 276 -14.52 5.49 20.34
N VAL A 277 -14.66 5.01 21.58
CA VAL A 277 -13.52 4.65 22.43
C VAL A 277 -12.84 3.40 21.87
N ALA A 278 -13.62 2.40 21.45
CA ALA A 278 -13.08 1.20 20.80
C ALA A 278 -12.30 1.57 19.52
N TYR A 279 -12.86 2.40 18.65
CA TYR A 279 -12.21 2.86 17.42
C TYR A 279 -10.84 3.49 17.68
N PHE A 280 -10.74 4.47 18.60
CA PHE A 280 -9.47 5.13 18.89
C PHE A 280 -8.47 4.22 19.62
N LEU A 281 -8.93 3.27 20.44
CA LEU A 281 -8.07 2.29 21.09
C LEU A 281 -7.44 1.34 20.07
N PHE A 282 -8.23 0.77 19.16
CA PHE A 282 -7.73 -0.11 18.09
C PHE A 282 -6.84 0.65 17.10
N PHE A 283 -7.20 1.88 16.77
CA PHE A 283 -6.36 2.74 15.94
C PHE A 283 -5.02 3.06 16.61
N GLY A 284 -5.01 3.42 17.90
CA GLY A 284 -3.79 3.66 18.67
C GLY A 284 -2.91 2.41 18.77
N ALA A 285 -3.51 1.24 19.01
CA ALA A 285 -2.81 -0.04 19.01
C ALA A 285 -2.21 -0.36 17.65
N TYR A 286 -2.95 -0.14 16.56
CA TYR A 286 -2.45 -0.26 15.20
C TYR A 286 -1.24 0.63 14.94
N LEU A 287 -1.30 1.91 15.32
CA LEU A 287 -0.18 2.84 15.16
C LEU A 287 1.07 2.40 15.94
N ALA A 288 0.90 1.86 17.14
CA ALA A 288 2.01 1.34 17.93
C ALA A 288 2.63 0.08 17.28
N VAL A 289 1.80 -0.86 16.85
CA VAL A 289 2.25 -2.11 16.21
C VAL A 289 2.92 -1.82 14.87
N ILE A 290 2.34 -0.97 14.02
CA ILE A 290 2.93 -0.62 12.72
C ILE A 290 4.24 0.15 12.90
N PHE A 291 4.38 0.98 13.94
CA PHE A 291 5.64 1.63 14.30
C PHE A 291 6.73 0.59 14.61
N VAL A 292 6.42 -0.39 15.46
CA VAL A 292 7.36 -1.46 15.84
C VAL A 292 7.76 -2.28 14.61
N ILE A 293 6.80 -2.61 13.74
CA ILE A 293 7.07 -3.34 12.48
C ILE A 293 7.98 -2.52 11.57
N TYR A 294 7.69 -1.24 11.36
CA TYR A 294 8.51 -0.38 10.51
C TYR A 294 9.90 -0.13 11.09
N TYR A 295 10.01 -0.01 12.41
CA TYR A 295 11.27 0.27 13.06
C TYR A 295 12.22 -0.94 13.05
N PHE A 296 11.72 -2.14 13.39
CA PHE A 296 12.57 -3.32 13.56
C PHE A 296 12.61 -4.25 12.34
N LEU A 297 11.46 -4.48 11.71
CA LEU A 297 11.29 -5.55 10.73
C LEU A 297 11.53 -5.05 9.29
N ARG A 298 11.02 -3.86 8.95
CA ARG A 298 11.03 -3.34 7.58
C ARG A 298 12.45 -3.13 7.02
N ASN A 299 13.42 -2.74 7.84
CA ASN A 299 14.80 -2.46 7.37
C ASN A 299 15.47 -3.69 6.78
N ARG A 300 15.34 -4.83 7.47
CA ARG A 300 15.93 -6.10 7.04
C ARG A 300 15.36 -6.55 5.70
N VAL A 301 14.07 -6.33 5.52
CA VAL A 301 13.33 -6.70 4.31
C VAL A 301 13.78 -5.81 3.14
N GLU A 302 13.81 -4.49 3.32
CA GLU A 302 14.09 -3.52 2.25
C GLU A 302 15.56 -3.55 1.81
N VAL A 303 16.52 -3.72 2.73
CA VAL A 303 17.94 -3.90 2.36
C VAL A 303 18.13 -5.22 1.60
N THR A 304 17.41 -6.27 1.96
CA THR A 304 17.47 -7.54 1.23
C THR A 304 16.86 -7.42 -0.17
N TYR A 305 15.79 -6.63 -0.34
CA TYR A 305 15.24 -6.33 -1.67
C TYR A 305 16.18 -5.46 -2.51
N ALA A 306 16.84 -4.47 -1.91
CA ALA A 306 17.84 -3.65 -2.59
C ALA A 306 19.03 -4.50 -3.10
N LEU A 307 19.50 -5.46 -2.30
CA LEU A 307 20.54 -6.41 -2.74
C LEU A 307 20.04 -7.37 -3.83
N ALA A 308 18.79 -7.83 -3.74
CA ALA A 308 18.17 -8.64 -4.80
C ALA A 308 18.03 -7.84 -6.11
N TYR A 309 17.70 -6.54 -6.03
CA TYR A 309 17.66 -5.63 -7.17
C TYR A 309 19.05 -5.47 -7.82
N ASP A 310 20.09 -5.19 -7.05
CA ASP A 310 21.46 -5.06 -7.57
C ASP A 310 21.97 -6.36 -8.22
N SER A 311 21.46 -7.52 -7.78
CA SER A 311 21.77 -8.82 -8.41
C SER A 311 20.99 -9.12 -9.69
N LEU A 312 19.83 -8.49 -9.89
CA LEU A 312 18.97 -8.62 -11.07
C LEU A 312 19.33 -7.64 -12.18
N ARG A 313 19.96 -6.52 -11.82
CA ARG A 313 20.44 -5.54 -12.80
C ARG A 313 21.51 -6.23 -13.67
N PRO A 314 21.38 -6.21 -15.01
CA PRO A 314 22.47 -6.60 -15.87
C PRO A 314 23.68 -5.78 -15.45
N ARG A 315 24.82 -6.43 -15.20
CA ARG A 315 26.08 -5.71 -15.03
C ARG A 315 26.21 -4.80 -16.25
N GLU A 316 26.17 -3.48 -16.05
CA GLU A 316 26.63 -2.57 -17.08
C GLU A 316 28.02 -3.08 -17.47
N PRO A 317 28.35 -3.19 -18.78
CA PRO A 317 29.71 -3.53 -19.14
C PRO A 317 30.61 -2.59 -18.36
N GLU A 318 31.55 -3.15 -17.60
CA GLU A 318 32.62 -2.37 -16.99
C GLU A 318 33.11 -1.44 -18.09
N ASN A 319 32.80 -0.15 -17.96
CA ASN A 319 33.38 0.84 -18.82
C ASN A 319 34.83 0.95 -18.36
N ASN A 320 35.64 -0.02 -18.80
CA ASN A 320 37.08 0.03 -18.76
C ASN A 320 37.48 1.30 -19.50
N GLY A 321 37.76 2.35 -18.73
CA GLY A 321 38.34 3.59 -19.24
C GLY A 321 37.34 4.70 -19.52
N ALA A 322 36.78 5.31 -18.48
CA ALA A 322 36.56 6.76 -18.48
C ALA A 322 36.73 7.27 -17.05
N VAL A 323 37.99 7.52 -16.71
CA VAL A 323 38.39 8.39 -15.61
C VAL A 323 37.72 9.75 -15.85
N LEU A 324 36.60 10.02 -15.17
CA LEU A 324 36.14 11.40 -15.00
C LEU A 324 37.03 12.03 -13.95
N GLY A 325 38.16 12.54 -14.43
CA GLY A 325 38.98 13.49 -13.70
C GLY A 325 38.17 14.76 -13.39
N ASN A 326 38.48 15.34 -12.23
CA ASN A 326 38.40 16.76 -11.91
C ASN A 326 37.19 17.55 -12.42
N ILE A 327 36.08 17.47 -11.70
CA ILE A 327 35.11 18.58 -11.54
C ILE A 327 34.38 18.23 -10.21
N PHE A 328 34.69 18.76 -9.03
CA PHE A 328 34.79 20.15 -8.62
C PHE A 328 35.74 20.31 -7.42
N GLN A 329 36.98 20.75 -7.69
CA GLN A 329 37.62 21.80 -6.91
C GLN A 329 37.33 23.10 -7.66
N MET A 330 36.52 23.98 -7.06
CA MET A 330 36.47 25.45 -7.15
C MET A 330 35.21 25.91 -6.43
#